data_AF-A0A938KT27-F1
#
_entry.id   AF-A0A938KT27-F1
#
_cell.length_a   1.000
_cell.length_b   1.000
_cell.length_c   1.000
_cell.angle_alpha   90.00
_cell.angle_beta   90.00
_cell.angle_gamma   90.00
#
_symmetry.space_group_name_H-M   'P 1'
#
loop_
_entity.id
_entity.type
_entity.pdbx_description
1 polymer ?
#
loop_
_entity_poly.entity_id
_entity_poly.type
_entity_poly.pdbx_seq_one_letter_code
_entity_poly.pdbx_strand_id
1 'polypeptide(L)'
;GDYDNSGTDRWFWWGGENDTACADFGLYSQQARDWDLIANNAPNYLIVKSAGNDRGQGPTAGTTHRVWSNSQGNWVTSNTTRQKDGGTLGYDCISHAGVAKNVLTVGAVQGLTSPYTSPSQVVGSTFHGWGPTDDGRIKPDIVAKGVSLYSSIAGSNTDYATYSGTSMASPAVTGTLALIQQRWMELRNQNVSTPVAALSSAQLKALVCHTALEAGQPGPDPVYGWGLLNAEGAVQLMAGRGDTSMLESLSLSNSGTYSRTFYSDGQRPLVLTLAWNDPAAPVSTYTLNNATPVLVNDLDVRLVRNSDGAVFEPYRLVAGQPATAVQTGDNTRDNIEQIRLSTPSAGLYTVQVSHKGALSGNQPQAFALVGSGLRLQSTLSGQIRYANSSTGPGIQGTVGVYREGDGQLVAAAVSNAQGQFTVTGLESGTYKVRASSLRATAGVNGTDALLVSRHFARTANLSGLSLEAADVNASGAISATDALQIALRFGNLWSNPNPMTLTYQTPTGSALAINGAIARLSASTDSLGIAGYTVGTWGSPSSPLSTVLAGSGRHRIQL
;
A
#
# COMPACT_ATOMS: atom_id res chain seq x y z
N GLY A 1 -28.99 -11.56 -28.77
CA GLY A 1 -29.81 -12.79 -28.79
C GLY A 1 -31.16 -12.54 -29.44
N ASP A 2 -32.14 -13.41 -29.15
CA ASP A 2 -33.57 -13.18 -29.46
C ASP A 2 -34.08 -11.97 -28.66
N TYR A 3 -34.77 -11.04 -29.32
CA TYR A 3 -35.17 -9.74 -28.77
C TYR A 3 -36.63 -9.70 -28.31
N ASP A 4 -37.51 -10.48 -28.93
CA ASP A 4 -38.96 -10.46 -28.65
C ASP A 4 -39.42 -11.64 -27.79
N ASN A 5 -38.50 -12.56 -27.43
CA ASN A 5 -38.76 -13.77 -26.64
C ASN A 5 -39.84 -14.64 -27.30
N SER A 6 -39.93 -14.61 -28.64
CA SER A 6 -41.00 -15.26 -29.42
C SER A 6 -40.89 -16.79 -29.50
N GLY A 7 -39.82 -17.38 -28.96
CA GLY A 7 -39.61 -18.83 -29.00
C GLY A 7 -39.31 -19.35 -30.40
N THR A 8 -38.79 -18.50 -31.29
CA THR A 8 -38.26 -18.88 -32.61
C THR A 8 -36.84 -18.37 -32.74
N ASP A 9 -35.93 -19.14 -33.35
CA ASP A 9 -34.46 -18.89 -33.36
C ASP A 9 -34.03 -17.67 -34.23
N ARG A 10 -34.58 -16.50 -33.95
CA ARG A 10 -34.38 -15.25 -34.68
C ARG A 10 -33.22 -14.47 -34.10
N TRP A 11 -32.06 -14.64 -34.72
CA TRP A 11 -30.91 -13.78 -34.45
C TRP A 11 -31.16 -12.36 -34.97
N PHE A 12 -30.76 -11.36 -34.18
CA PHE A 12 -30.74 -9.94 -34.55
C PHE A 12 -29.29 -9.45 -34.53
N TRP A 13 -28.84 -8.83 -35.62
CA TRP A 13 -27.55 -8.15 -35.74
C TRP A 13 -27.71 -6.67 -35.38
N TRP A 14 -26.92 -6.21 -34.41
CA TRP A 14 -27.03 -4.85 -33.85
C TRP A 14 -25.92 -3.89 -34.31
N GLY A 15 -24.83 -4.41 -34.91
CA GLY A 15 -23.87 -3.59 -35.64
C GLY A 15 -24.44 -3.08 -36.97
N GLY A 16 -23.65 -2.30 -37.72
CA GLY A 16 -24.06 -1.77 -39.02
C GLY A 16 -24.39 -2.87 -40.04
N GLU A 17 -25.24 -2.54 -41.02
CA GLU A 17 -25.81 -3.54 -41.94
C GLU A 17 -24.74 -4.29 -42.76
N ASN A 18 -23.64 -3.61 -43.08
CA ASN A 18 -22.48 -4.13 -43.80
C ASN A 18 -21.41 -4.79 -42.90
N ASP A 19 -21.49 -4.62 -41.58
CA ASP A 19 -20.38 -4.94 -40.68
C ASP A 19 -20.36 -6.43 -40.33
N THR A 20 -19.22 -7.10 -40.50
CA THR A 20 -19.09 -8.53 -40.11
C THR A 20 -18.74 -8.70 -38.63
N ALA A 21 -18.38 -7.63 -37.91
CA ALA A 21 -18.05 -7.60 -36.49
C ALA A 21 -18.69 -6.36 -35.85
N CYS A 22 -19.05 -6.42 -34.57
CA CYS A 22 -19.77 -5.34 -33.89
C CYS A 22 -18.79 -4.41 -33.18
N ALA A 23 -18.78 -3.12 -33.51
CA ALA A 23 -17.89 -2.12 -32.91
C ALA A 23 -18.47 -1.44 -31.64
N ASP A 24 -19.51 -2.02 -31.02
CA ASP A 24 -20.09 -1.57 -29.74
C ASP A 24 -19.57 -2.34 -28.51
N PHE A 25 -18.86 -3.45 -28.73
CA PHE A 25 -17.96 -4.01 -27.73
C PHE A 25 -16.67 -3.18 -27.72
N GLY A 26 -16.04 -3.07 -26.55
CA GLY A 26 -14.79 -2.34 -26.33
C GLY A 26 -14.93 -0.81 -26.34
N LEU A 27 -15.74 -0.26 -27.24
CA LEU A 27 -15.84 1.15 -27.58
C LEU A 27 -16.36 2.06 -26.46
N TYR A 28 -15.60 3.11 -26.15
CA TYR A 28 -16.00 4.18 -25.24
C TYR A 28 -17.07 5.10 -25.88
N SER A 29 -18.30 4.59 -25.88
CA SER A 29 -19.52 5.22 -26.38
C SER A 29 -19.99 6.41 -25.53
N GLN A 30 -20.94 7.19 -26.06
CA GLN A 30 -21.61 8.28 -25.32
C GLN A 30 -22.17 7.81 -23.96
N GLN A 31 -22.72 6.59 -23.87
CA GLN A 31 -23.23 6.08 -22.60
C GLN A 31 -22.11 5.84 -21.58
N ALA A 32 -20.94 5.33 -22.00
CA ALA A 32 -19.79 5.16 -21.11
C ALA A 32 -19.29 6.52 -20.59
N ARG A 33 -19.23 7.52 -21.47
CA ARG A 33 -18.91 8.91 -21.14
C ARG A 33 -19.90 9.52 -20.13
N ASP A 34 -21.20 9.31 -20.33
CA ASP A 34 -22.23 9.86 -19.44
C ASP A 34 -22.19 9.19 -18.04
N TRP A 35 -21.82 7.91 -17.95
CA TRP A 35 -21.61 7.24 -16.67
C TRP A 35 -20.34 7.74 -15.95
N ASP A 36 -19.26 8.03 -16.68
CA ASP A 36 -18.09 8.70 -16.12
C ASP A 36 -18.41 10.13 -15.64
N LEU A 37 -19.28 10.87 -16.33
CA LEU A 37 -19.77 12.17 -15.87
C LEU A 37 -20.60 12.03 -14.57
N ILE A 38 -21.48 11.04 -14.47
CA ILE A 38 -22.25 10.77 -13.23
C ILE A 38 -21.30 10.44 -12.08
N ALA A 39 -20.30 9.57 -12.28
CA ALA A 39 -19.34 9.20 -11.24
C ALA A 39 -18.40 10.35 -10.82
N ASN A 40 -18.08 11.28 -11.72
CA ASN A 40 -17.36 12.52 -11.37
C ASN A 40 -18.25 13.50 -10.58
N ASN A 41 -19.52 13.65 -10.95
CA ASN A 41 -20.47 14.52 -10.24
C ASN A 41 -20.93 13.96 -8.89
N ALA A 42 -20.90 12.63 -8.71
CA ALA A 42 -21.24 11.94 -7.48
C ALA A 42 -20.05 11.12 -6.93
N PRO A 43 -18.96 11.76 -6.48
CA PRO A 43 -17.69 11.09 -6.20
C PRO A 43 -17.74 10.04 -5.07
N ASN A 44 -18.81 10.00 -4.27
CA ASN A 44 -19.03 9.00 -3.21
C ASN A 44 -19.96 7.85 -3.63
N TYR A 45 -20.42 7.82 -4.89
CA TYR A 45 -21.32 6.79 -5.43
C TYR A 45 -20.57 5.90 -6.43
N LEU A 46 -20.17 4.70 -6.00
CA LEU A 46 -19.57 3.70 -6.90
C LEU A 46 -20.67 2.98 -7.68
N ILE A 47 -20.73 3.21 -8.99
CA ILE A 47 -21.70 2.56 -9.87
C ILE A 47 -21.21 1.14 -10.19
N VAL A 48 -22.01 0.13 -9.87
CA VAL A 48 -21.72 -1.28 -10.19
C VAL A 48 -22.43 -1.66 -11.49
N LYS A 49 -21.70 -2.26 -12.45
CA LYS A 49 -22.23 -2.66 -13.76
C LYS A 49 -21.92 -4.12 -14.06
N SER A 50 -22.83 -4.81 -14.74
CA SER A 50 -22.63 -6.17 -15.26
C SER A 50 -21.70 -6.19 -16.46
N ALA A 51 -20.80 -7.18 -16.56
CA ALA A 51 -19.87 -7.30 -17.69
C ALA A 51 -20.52 -7.70 -19.03
N GLY A 52 -21.75 -8.24 -19.04
CA GLY A 52 -22.41 -8.82 -20.22
C GLY A 52 -22.52 -10.35 -20.11
N ASN A 53 -23.35 -10.98 -20.94
CA ASN A 53 -23.60 -12.44 -20.89
C ASN A 53 -23.52 -13.12 -22.27
N ASP A 54 -22.97 -12.39 -23.24
CA ASP A 54 -23.18 -12.64 -24.66
C ASP A 54 -21.96 -13.31 -25.32
N ARG A 55 -20.84 -13.44 -24.59
CA ARG A 55 -19.59 -14.03 -25.07
C ARG A 55 -19.81 -15.43 -25.68
N GLY A 56 -19.40 -15.60 -26.93
CA GLY A 56 -19.56 -16.83 -27.71
C GLY A 56 -20.94 -17.04 -28.33
N GLN A 57 -21.91 -16.14 -28.10
CA GLN A 57 -23.19 -16.14 -28.80
C GLN A 57 -23.06 -15.61 -30.23
N GLY A 58 -24.10 -15.83 -31.03
CA GLY A 58 -24.19 -15.43 -32.42
C GLY A 58 -24.66 -16.58 -33.33
N PRO A 59 -25.24 -16.25 -34.49
CA PRO A 59 -25.71 -17.24 -35.46
C PRO A 59 -24.59 -18.15 -35.97
N THR A 60 -24.96 -19.30 -36.51
CA THR A 60 -24.03 -20.12 -37.32
C THR A 60 -23.79 -19.41 -38.67
N ALA A 61 -22.63 -19.66 -39.28
CA ALA A 61 -22.30 -19.09 -40.60
C ALA A 61 -23.39 -19.43 -41.63
N GLY A 62 -23.85 -18.41 -42.38
CA GLY A 62 -24.96 -18.53 -43.34
C GLY A 62 -26.37 -18.60 -42.74
N THR A 63 -26.54 -18.61 -41.40
CA THR A 63 -27.88 -18.60 -40.79
C THR A 63 -28.60 -17.26 -41.03
N THR A 64 -29.84 -17.37 -41.50
CA THR A 64 -30.75 -16.23 -41.71
C THR A 64 -31.03 -15.51 -40.39
N HIS A 65 -30.78 -14.20 -40.38
CA HIS A 65 -30.94 -13.31 -39.23
C HIS A 65 -31.58 -11.98 -39.67
N ARG A 66 -31.98 -11.18 -38.69
CA ARG A 66 -32.52 -9.82 -38.89
C ARG A 66 -31.40 -8.80 -38.72
N VAL A 67 -31.40 -7.76 -39.54
CA VAL A 67 -30.45 -6.64 -39.45
C VAL A 67 -31.17 -5.32 -39.72
N TRP A 68 -30.83 -4.26 -39.01
CA TRP A 68 -31.41 -2.94 -39.26
C TRP A 68 -30.79 -2.31 -40.50
N SER A 69 -31.61 -1.97 -41.51
CA SER A 69 -31.15 -1.27 -42.70
C SER A 69 -31.44 0.22 -42.59
N ASN A 70 -30.40 1.04 -42.62
CA ASN A 70 -30.53 2.49 -42.52
C ASN A 70 -31.18 3.09 -43.76
N SER A 71 -30.99 2.47 -44.94
CA SER A 71 -31.62 2.93 -46.17
C SER A 71 -33.12 2.66 -46.24
N GLN A 72 -33.64 1.71 -45.45
CA GLN A 72 -35.06 1.34 -45.42
C GLN A 72 -35.78 1.73 -44.12
N GLY A 73 -35.04 2.16 -43.09
CA GLY A 73 -35.60 2.52 -41.78
C GLY A 73 -36.32 1.36 -41.09
N ASN A 74 -35.90 0.12 -41.34
CA ASN A 74 -36.57 -1.07 -40.83
C ASN A 74 -35.59 -2.24 -40.63
N TRP A 75 -36.08 -3.30 -39.97
CA TRP A 75 -35.39 -4.59 -39.93
C TRP A 75 -35.59 -5.35 -41.26
N VAL A 76 -34.49 -5.64 -41.95
CA VAL A 76 -34.43 -6.51 -43.13
C VAL A 76 -33.87 -7.89 -42.76
N THR A 77 -33.90 -8.83 -43.71
CA THR A 77 -33.39 -10.19 -43.53
C THR A 77 -32.05 -10.35 -44.25
N SER A 78 -31.06 -10.94 -43.58
CA SER A 78 -29.73 -11.21 -44.14
C SER A 78 -29.26 -12.63 -43.78
N ASN A 79 -28.37 -13.19 -44.58
CA ASN A 79 -27.64 -14.43 -44.32
C ASN A 79 -26.10 -14.21 -44.28
N THR A 80 -25.66 -12.95 -44.23
CA THR A 80 -24.23 -12.58 -44.12
C THR A 80 -23.64 -13.19 -42.86
N THR A 81 -22.55 -13.94 -42.96
CA THR A 81 -21.87 -14.49 -41.78
C THR A 81 -21.33 -13.34 -40.93
N ARG A 82 -21.81 -13.25 -39.68
CA ARG A 82 -21.32 -12.32 -38.67
C ARG A 82 -20.37 -13.05 -37.72
N GLN A 83 -19.42 -12.33 -37.14
CA GLN A 83 -18.59 -12.79 -36.05
C GLN A 83 -19.47 -13.08 -34.83
N LYS A 84 -19.14 -14.14 -34.09
CA LYS A 84 -19.70 -14.36 -32.75
C LYS A 84 -19.15 -13.35 -31.76
N ASP A 85 -19.89 -13.02 -30.72
CA ASP A 85 -19.47 -12.04 -29.72
C ASP A 85 -18.17 -12.53 -29.04
N GLY A 86 -17.10 -11.73 -29.12
CA GLY A 86 -15.74 -12.10 -28.70
C GLY A 86 -14.91 -12.95 -29.69
N GLY A 87 -15.46 -13.25 -30.86
CA GLY A 87 -14.78 -13.98 -31.94
C GLY A 87 -14.28 -15.37 -31.53
N THR A 88 -13.12 -15.75 -32.06
CA THR A 88 -12.50 -17.08 -31.81
C THR A 88 -11.81 -17.17 -30.45
N LEU A 89 -11.46 -16.04 -29.83
CA LEU A 89 -10.69 -16.01 -28.57
C LEU A 89 -11.56 -15.73 -27.33
N GLY A 90 -12.75 -15.15 -27.51
CA GLY A 90 -13.67 -14.77 -26.43
C GLY A 90 -13.38 -13.41 -25.78
N TYR A 91 -12.32 -12.71 -26.19
CA TYR A 91 -11.99 -11.35 -25.75
C TYR A 91 -12.74 -10.31 -26.58
N ASP A 92 -12.88 -9.09 -26.03
CA ASP A 92 -13.77 -8.04 -26.53
C ASP A 92 -15.27 -8.44 -26.51
N CYS A 93 -15.86 -8.35 -25.32
CA CYS A 93 -17.27 -8.63 -25.04
C CYS A 93 -17.87 -7.67 -24.00
N ILE A 94 -17.14 -6.62 -23.59
CA ILE A 94 -17.65 -5.62 -22.65
C ILE A 94 -18.21 -4.46 -23.47
N SER A 95 -19.52 -4.23 -23.41
CA SER A 95 -20.19 -3.16 -24.16
C SER A 95 -20.72 -2.02 -23.28
N HIS A 96 -21.04 -0.91 -23.94
CA HIS A 96 -21.85 0.18 -23.39
C HIS A 96 -21.28 0.73 -22.05
N ALA A 97 -22.13 1.02 -21.05
CA ALA A 97 -21.70 1.42 -19.70
C ALA A 97 -20.69 0.48 -19.00
N GLY A 98 -20.49 -0.75 -19.50
CA GLY A 98 -19.48 -1.67 -18.95
C GLY A 98 -18.03 -1.23 -19.18
N VAL A 99 -17.77 -0.40 -20.21
CA VAL A 99 -16.42 0.10 -20.53
C VAL A 99 -16.10 1.47 -19.93
N ALA A 100 -17.00 2.06 -19.13
CA ALA A 100 -16.74 3.29 -18.41
C ALA A 100 -15.56 3.13 -17.42
N LYS A 101 -14.77 4.19 -17.20
CA LYS A 101 -13.58 4.16 -16.35
C LYS A 101 -13.94 4.08 -14.87
N ASN A 102 -14.95 4.84 -14.47
CA ASN A 102 -15.27 5.15 -13.07
C ASN A 102 -16.31 4.20 -12.45
N VAL A 103 -16.73 3.18 -13.19
CA VAL A 103 -17.62 2.11 -12.71
C VAL A 103 -16.81 0.93 -12.16
N LEU A 104 -17.48 0.07 -11.37
CA LEU A 104 -17.02 -1.27 -11.03
C LEU A 104 -17.78 -2.29 -11.92
N THR A 105 -17.13 -2.75 -12.98
CA THR A 105 -17.65 -3.76 -13.91
C THR A 105 -17.40 -5.16 -13.34
N VAL A 106 -18.45 -5.98 -13.26
CA VAL A 106 -18.46 -7.27 -12.55
C VAL A 106 -18.69 -8.44 -13.52
N GLY A 107 -17.70 -9.33 -13.63
CA GLY A 107 -17.82 -10.62 -14.29
C GLY A 107 -18.42 -11.72 -13.39
N ALA A 108 -18.75 -12.87 -13.97
CA ALA A 108 -19.43 -13.97 -13.28
C ALA A 108 -18.58 -15.24 -13.22
N VAL A 109 -18.37 -15.76 -12.03
CA VAL A 109 -17.73 -17.07 -11.78
C VAL A 109 -18.71 -18.06 -11.16
N GLN A 110 -18.29 -19.32 -11.12
CA GLN A 110 -18.90 -20.35 -10.28
C GLN A 110 -18.72 -20.01 -8.78
N GLY A 111 -19.50 -20.66 -7.91
CA GLY A 111 -19.27 -20.56 -6.47
C GLY A 111 -18.10 -21.43 -6.03
N LEU A 112 -17.24 -20.93 -5.15
CA LEU A 112 -16.21 -21.75 -4.51
C LEU A 112 -16.87 -22.90 -3.72
N THR A 113 -16.37 -24.12 -3.89
CA THR A 113 -16.87 -25.33 -3.20
C THR A 113 -16.17 -25.59 -1.86
N SER A 114 -15.17 -24.78 -1.52
CA SER A 114 -14.35 -24.83 -0.31
C SER A 114 -13.81 -23.43 -0.02
N PRO A 115 -13.15 -23.19 1.13
CA PRO A 115 -12.29 -22.01 1.30
C PRO A 115 -11.28 -21.86 0.16
N TYR A 116 -10.94 -20.61 -0.16
CA TYR A 116 -9.95 -20.29 -1.19
C TYR A 116 -8.54 -20.63 -0.72
N THR A 117 -7.76 -21.23 -1.63
CA THR A 117 -6.36 -21.64 -1.44
C THR A 117 -5.50 -21.39 -2.69
N SER A 118 -6.10 -21.31 -3.88
CA SER A 118 -5.38 -21.13 -5.16
C SER A 118 -6.26 -20.49 -6.25
N PRO A 119 -5.68 -19.75 -7.21
CA PRO A 119 -6.42 -19.09 -8.30
C PRO A 119 -7.25 -20.05 -9.15
N SER A 120 -6.77 -21.28 -9.32
CA SER A 120 -7.41 -22.35 -10.08
C SER A 120 -8.78 -22.81 -9.53
N GLN A 121 -9.15 -22.41 -8.31
CA GLN A 121 -10.51 -22.64 -7.78
C GLN A 121 -11.54 -21.64 -8.32
N VAL A 122 -11.10 -20.51 -8.91
CA VAL A 122 -11.97 -19.46 -9.44
C VAL A 122 -12.31 -19.76 -10.90
N VAL A 123 -13.37 -20.53 -11.12
CA VAL A 123 -13.79 -20.95 -12.47
C VAL A 123 -14.75 -19.93 -13.08
N GLY A 124 -14.36 -19.30 -14.20
CA GLY A 124 -15.20 -18.38 -14.98
C GLY A 124 -16.48 -19.04 -15.48
N SER A 125 -17.55 -18.24 -15.67
CA SER A 125 -18.73 -18.72 -16.39
C SER A 125 -18.45 -18.82 -17.90
N THR A 126 -19.21 -19.67 -18.59
CA THR A 126 -19.13 -19.83 -20.05
C THR A 126 -19.60 -18.62 -20.84
N PHE A 127 -20.28 -17.66 -20.19
CA PHE A 127 -21.06 -16.60 -20.85
C PHE A 127 -20.60 -15.17 -20.55
N HIS A 128 -19.91 -14.91 -19.44
CA HIS A 128 -19.64 -13.52 -19.03
C HIS A 128 -18.72 -12.83 -20.02
N GLY A 129 -18.96 -11.55 -20.27
CA GLY A 129 -18.06 -10.73 -21.09
C GLY A 129 -16.64 -10.71 -20.52
N TRP A 130 -15.67 -10.82 -21.42
CA TRP A 130 -14.25 -10.59 -21.20
C TRP A 130 -13.85 -9.29 -21.90
N GLY A 131 -12.90 -8.55 -21.34
CA GLY A 131 -12.29 -7.41 -22.00
C GLY A 131 -11.19 -7.82 -22.99
N PRO A 132 -10.15 -7.00 -23.19
CA PRO A 132 -10.01 -5.63 -22.71
C PRO A 132 -11.09 -4.72 -23.32
N THR A 133 -11.04 -3.42 -23.02
CA THR A 133 -11.71 -2.42 -23.87
C THR A 133 -10.95 -2.22 -25.18
N ASP A 134 -11.56 -1.56 -26.16
CA ASP A 134 -10.96 -1.20 -27.46
C ASP A 134 -9.59 -0.52 -27.28
N ASP A 135 -9.52 0.42 -26.34
CA ASP A 135 -8.32 1.19 -26.04
C ASP A 135 -7.28 0.42 -25.19
N GLY A 136 -7.63 -0.77 -24.70
CA GLY A 136 -6.72 -1.69 -24.01
C GLY A 136 -6.79 -1.70 -22.49
N ARG A 137 -7.87 -1.19 -21.88
CA ARG A 137 -8.07 -1.20 -20.41
C ARG A 137 -8.58 -2.55 -19.90
N ILE A 138 -8.25 -2.85 -18.65
CA ILE A 138 -8.66 -4.06 -17.94
C ILE A 138 -10.16 -3.97 -17.60
N LYS A 139 -10.95 -4.86 -18.20
CA LYS A 139 -12.35 -5.12 -17.83
C LYS A 139 -12.64 -6.63 -17.91
N PRO A 140 -13.50 -7.21 -17.03
CA PRO A 140 -14.15 -6.58 -15.88
C PRO A 140 -13.14 -6.09 -14.83
N ASP A 141 -13.59 -5.28 -13.87
CA ASP A 141 -12.71 -4.84 -12.77
C ASP A 141 -12.53 -5.96 -11.73
N ILE A 142 -13.60 -6.74 -11.46
CA ILE A 142 -13.57 -7.92 -10.56
C ILE A 142 -14.58 -8.98 -11.02
N VAL A 143 -14.51 -10.17 -10.43
CA VAL A 143 -15.54 -11.21 -10.54
C VAL A 143 -16.20 -11.53 -9.19
N ALA A 144 -17.43 -12.04 -9.26
CA ALA A 144 -18.13 -12.62 -8.12
C ALA A 144 -18.94 -13.85 -8.56
N LYS A 145 -19.44 -14.66 -7.61
CA LYS A 145 -20.35 -15.76 -7.94
C LYS A 145 -21.53 -15.21 -8.75
N GLY A 146 -21.70 -15.70 -9.97
CA GLY A 146 -22.82 -15.36 -10.86
C GLY A 146 -23.45 -16.57 -11.54
N VAL A 147 -22.94 -17.78 -11.30
CA VAL A 147 -23.54 -19.04 -11.77
C VAL A 147 -24.32 -19.71 -10.63
N SER A 148 -25.51 -20.22 -10.94
CA SER A 148 -26.39 -20.93 -10.00
C SER A 148 -26.59 -20.19 -8.66
N LEU A 149 -27.10 -18.95 -8.76
CA LEU A 149 -27.53 -18.16 -7.62
C LEU A 149 -29.03 -18.30 -7.40
N TYR A 150 -29.39 -18.81 -6.22
CA TYR A 150 -30.76 -18.83 -5.72
C TYR A 150 -31.11 -17.46 -5.14
N SER A 151 -32.18 -16.83 -5.63
CA SER A 151 -32.64 -15.50 -5.20
C SER A 151 -34.15 -15.36 -5.41
N SER A 152 -34.74 -14.35 -4.78
CA SER A 152 -36.17 -14.06 -4.90
C SER A 152 -36.58 -13.68 -6.33
N ILE A 153 -37.81 -14.01 -6.71
CA ILE A 153 -38.44 -13.63 -7.98
C ILE A 153 -39.81 -12.98 -7.75
N ALA A 154 -40.27 -12.16 -8.70
CA ALA A 154 -41.47 -11.35 -8.57
C ALA A 154 -42.81 -12.12 -8.76
N GLY A 155 -42.88 -13.38 -8.31
CA GLY A 155 -44.10 -14.20 -8.34
C GLY A 155 -44.93 -14.10 -7.05
N SER A 156 -44.29 -14.22 -5.89
CA SER A 156 -44.92 -14.10 -4.57
C SER A 156 -43.88 -13.78 -3.48
N ASN A 157 -44.35 -13.46 -2.26
CA ASN A 157 -43.50 -13.23 -1.09
C ASN A 157 -42.64 -14.44 -0.67
N THR A 158 -42.95 -15.64 -1.17
CA THR A 158 -42.21 -16.89 -0.91
C THR A 158 -41.47 -17.42 -2.13
N ASP A 159 -41.48 -16.71 -3.26
CA ASP A 159 -40.97 -17.25 -4.53
C ASP A 159 -39.49 -16.93 -4.74
N TYR A 160 -38.72 -17.99 -5.00
CA TYR A 160 -37.30 -17.95 -5.29
C TYR A 160 -36.98 -18.88 -6.47
N ALA A 161 -36.00 -18.51 -7.27
CA ALA A 161 -35.49 -19.34 -8.36
C ALA A 161 -33.96 -19.30 -8.43
N THR A 162 -33.37 -20.26 -9.16
CA THR A 162 -31.93 -20.29 -9.41
C THR A 162 -31.63 -19.77 -10.81
N TYR A 163 -30.94 -18.64 -10.91
CA TYR A 163 -30.52 -18.04 -12.19
C TYR A 163 -28.99 -17.94 -12.29
N SER A 164 -28.50 -17.69 -13.51
CA SER A 164 -27.09 -17.44 -13.80
C SER A 164 -26.94 -16.21 -14.69
N GLY A 165 -25.96 -15.37 -14.39
CA GLY A 165 -25.66 -14.15 -15.14
C GLY A 165 -24.71 -13.22 -14.39
N THR A 166 -24.02 -12.35 -15.12
CA THR A 166 -23.36 -11.16 -14.54
C THR A 166 -24.38 -10.25 -13.85
N SER A 167 -25.62 -10.25 -14.32
CA SER A 167 -26.80 -9.64 -13.68
C SER A 167 -27.13 -10.20 -12.29
N MET A 168 -26.61 -11.39 -11.91
CA MET A 168 -26.73 -11.96 -10.57
C MET A 168 -25.46 -11.72 -9.73
N ALA A 169 -24.29 -11.65 -10.37
CA ALA A 169 -23.04 -11.26 -9.73
C ALA A 169 -23.04 -9.79 -9.26
N SER A 170 -23.44 -8.84 -10.13
CA SER A 170 -23.48 -7.41 -9.81
C SER A 170 -24.27 -7.05 -8.53
N PRO A 171 -25.53 -7.47 -8.32
CA PRO A 171 -26.24 -7.14 -7.09
C PRO A 171 -25.64 -7.79 -5.84
N ALA A 172 -25.04 -8.97 -5.95
CA ALA A 172 -24.32 -9.60 -4.84
C ALA A 172 -23.06 -8.78 -4.46
N VAL A 173 -22.34 -8.25 -5.45
CA VAL A 173 -21.27 -7.25 -5.23
C VAL A 173 -21.84 -5.99 -4.56
N THR A 174 -22.91 -5.39 -5.10
CA THR A 174 -23.51 -4.16 -4.54
C THR A 174 -23.90 -4.30 -3.06
N GLY A 175 -24.54 -5.42 -2.68
CA GLY A 175 -24.88 -5.69 -1.28
C GLY A 175 -23.63 -5.85 -0.38
N THR A 176 -22.59 -6.51 -0.90
CA THR A 176 -21.30 -6.66 -0.20
C THR A 176 -20.59 -5.31 -0.03
N LEU A 177 -20.62 -4.44 -1.04
CA LEU A 177 -20.08 -3.08 -0.97
C LEU A 177 -20.80 -2.21 0.06
N ALA A 178 -22.13 -2.37 0.21
CA ALA A 178 -22.90 -1.67 1.24
C ALA A 178 -22.47 -2.10 2.65
N LEU A 179 -22.20 -3.39 2.88
CA LEU A 179 -21.66 -3.89 4.15
C LEU A 179 -20.23 -3.39 4.42
N ILE A 180 -19.39 -3.26 3.39
CA ILE A 180 -18.05 -2.66 3.51
C ILE A 180 -18.16 -1.18 3.91
N GLN A 181 -19.05 -0.41 3.29
CA GLN A 181 -19.32 0.99 3.66
C GLN A 181 -19.90 1.12 5.07
N GLN A 182 -20.83 0.24 5.47
CA GLN A 182 -21.32 0.19 6.86
C GLN A 182 -20.15 -0.04 7.83
N ARG A 183 -19.29 -1.03 7.55
CA ARG A 183 -18.17 -1.37 8.43
C ARG A 183 -17.13 -0.27 8.55
N TRP A 184 -16.87 0.46 7.46
CA TRP A 184 -16.06 1.68 7.48
C TRP A 184 -16.61 2.75 8.43
N MET A 185 -17.92 2.99 8.39
CA MET A 185 -18.58 3.94 9.29
C MET A 185 -18.54 3.46 10.75
N GLU A 186 -18.84 2.18 11.01
CA GLU A 186 -18.75 1.57 12.35
C GLU A 186 -17.37 1.75 12.99
N LEU A 187 -16.29 1.43 12.27
CA LEU A 187 -14.91 1.51 12.77
C LEU A 187 -14.50 2.94 13.15
N ARG A 188 -15.15 3.95 12.57
CA ARG A 188 -14.84 5.37 12.81
C ARG A 188 -15.82 6.06 13.77
N ASN A 189 -17.06 5.59 13.85
CA ASN A 189 -18.09 6.12 14.75
C ASN A 189 -17.77 5.87 16.24
N GLN A 190 -16.82 4.99 16.57
CA GLN A 190 -16.47 4.64 17.95
C GLN A 190 -15.94 5.82 18.81
N ASN A 191 -15.51 6.92 18.19
CA ASN A 191 -14.87 8.05 18.91
C ASN A 191 -15.33 9.46 18.45
N VAL A 192 -16.41 9.61 17.66
CA VAL A 192 -16.80 10.92 17.11
C VAL A 192 -18.31 11.15 17.11
N SER A 193 -18.73 12.34 17.50
CA SER A 193 -20.13 12.82 17.50
C SER A 193 -20.57 13.46 16.16
N THR A 194 -19.73 13.41 15.12
CA THR A 194 -20.06 13.87 13.76
C THR A 194 -20.24 12.68 12.82
N PRO A 195 -21.20 12.71 11.87
CA PRO A 195 -21.36 11.65 10.88
C PRO A 195 -20.07 11.36 10.11
N VAL A 196 -19.64 10.10 10.10
CA VAL A 196 -18.48 9.67 9.32
C VAL A 196 -18.81 9.68 7.83
N ALA A 197 -17.98 10.37 7.05
CA ALA A 197 -18.04 10.29 5.59
C ALA A 197 -17.74 8.86 5.11
N ALA A 198 -18.61 8.34 4.26
CA ALA A 198 -18.41 7.10 3.51
C ALA A 198 -17.11 7.15 2.69
N LEU A 199 -16.57 5.98 2.32
CA LEU A 199 -15.48 5.89 1.33
C LEU A 199 -15.92 6.52 0.02
N SER A 200 -15.02 7.23 -0.67
CA SER A 200 -15.27 7.67 -2.03
C SER A 200 -15.40 6.46 -2.98
N SER A 201 -15.99 6.67 -4.15
CA SER A 201 -16.13 5.64 -5.19
C SER A 201 -14.77 5.08 -5.62
N ALA A 202 -13.78 5.95 -5.84
CA ALA A 202 -12.39 5.56 -6.10
C ALA A 202 -11.78 4.76 -4.92
N GLN A 203 -12.00 5.15 -3.67
CA GLN A 203 -11.52 4.39 -2.50
C GLN A 203 -12.15 3.01 -2.40
N LEU A 204 -13.46 2.91 -2.63
CA LEU A 204 -14.19 1.65 -2.54
C LEU A 204 -13.80 0.70 -3.70
N LYS A 205 -13.61 1.24 -4.92
CA LYS A 205 -13.08 0.51 -6.08
C LYS A 205 -11.66 0.01 -5.81
N ALA A 206 -10.75 0.89 -5.38
CA ALA A 206 -9.38 0.53 -5.05
C ALA A 206 -9.33 -0.55 -3.95
N LEU A 207 -10.14 -0.42 -2.89
CA LEU A 207 -10.18 -1.36 -1.77
C LEU A 207 -10.54 -2.78 -2.23
N VAL A 208 -11.61 -2.95 -3.02
CA VAL A 208 -12.02 -4.31 -3.45
C VAL A 208 -11.14 -4.91 -4.53
N CYS A 209 -10.52 -4.08 -5.38
CA CYS A 209 -9.54 -4.54 -6.38
C CYS A 209 -8.18 -4.89 -5.73
N HIS A 210 -7.81 -4.20 -4.64
CA HIS A 210 -6.59 -4.47 -3.88
C HIS A 210 -6.67 -5.78 -3.08
N THR A 211 -7.82 -6.07 -2.49
CA THR A 211 -8.00 -7.23 -1.59
C THR A 211 -8.54 -8.48 -2.29
N ALA A 212 -8.94 -8.37 -3.56
CA ALA A 212 -9.44 -9.47 -4.38
C ALA A 212 -8.52 -10.71 -4.34
N LEU A 213 -9.15 -11.88 -4.36
CA LEU A 213 -8.48 -13.17 -4.43
C LEU A 213 -8.10 -13.44 -5.88
N GLU A 214 -6.80 -13.67 -6.10
CA GLU A 214 -6.20 -13.92 -7.41
C GLU A 214 -6.96 -15.01 -8.20
N ALA A 215 -7.14 -14.80 -9.50
CA ALA A 215 -7.95 -15.67 -10.34
C ALA A 215 -7.43 -15.65 -11.79
N GLY A 216 -7.33 -16.81 -12.43
CA GLY A 216 -6.69 -16.91 -13.75
C GLY A 216 -5.16 -16.94 -13.64
N GLN A 217 -4.49 -16.03 -14.34
CA GLN A 217 -3.03 -15.86 -14.25
C GLN A 217 -2.65 -14.87 -13.13
N PRO A 218 -1.39 -14.84 -12.66
CA PRO A 218 -0.98 -13.85 -11.66
C PRO A 218 -0.99 -12.42 -12.23
N GLY A 219 -1.67 -11.51 -11.55
CA GLY A 219 -1.89 -10.14 -12.04
C GLY A 219 -3.17 -9.98 -12.87
N PRO A 220 -3.57 -8.73 -13.18
CA PRO A 220 -4.93 -8.43 -13.60
C PRO A 220 -5.19 -8.76 -15.08
N ASP A 221 -6.06 -9.74 -15.35
CA ASP A 221 -6.37 -10.18 -16.70
C ASP A 221 -7.78 -9.75 -17.18
N PRO A 222 -8.06 -9.72 -18.51
CA PRO A 222 -9.37 -9.32 -19.03
C PRO A 222 -10.49 -10.36 -18.85
N VAL A 223 -10.23 -11.47 -18.16
CA VAL A 223 -11.23 -12.48 -17.80
C VAL A 223 -11.74 -12.20 -16.39
N TYR A 224 -10.84 -12.12 -15.42
CA TYR A 224 -11.15 -12.04 -14.00
C TYR A 224 -11.00 -10.63 -13.41
N GLY A 225 -10.39 -9.70 -14.16
CA GLY A 225 -10.03 -8.37 -13.68
C GLY A 225 -8.95 -8.47 -12.61
N TRP A 226 -9.13 -7.72 -11.53
CA TRP A 226 -8.31 -7.81 -10.32
C TRP A 226 -8.59 -9.07 -9.47
N GLY A 227 -9.54 -9.92 -9.88
CA GLY A 227 -9.84 -11.20 -9.25
C GLY A 227 -11.20 -11.29 -8.56
N LEU A 228 -11.37 -12.29 -7.70
CA LEU A 228 -12.60 -12.60 -6.98
C LEU A 228 -12.80 -11.69 -5.75
N LEU A 229 -13.98 -11.07 -5.64
CA LEU A 229 -14.33 -10.18 -4.53
C LEU A 229 -14.05 -10.79 -3.14
N ASN A 230 -13.27 -10.08 -2.33
CA ASN A 230 -12.87 -10.50 -0.99
C ASN A 230 -13.42 -9.55 0.10
N ALA A 231 -14.63 -9.82 0.57
CA ALA A 231 -15.28 -9.02 1.61
C ALA A 231 -14.49 -9.02 2.93
N GLU A 232 -13.95 -10.18 3.32
CA GLU A 232 -13.18 -10.33 4.56
C GLU A 232 -11.85 -9.57 4.47
N GLY A 233 -11.11 -9.74 3.37
CA GLY A 233 -9.86 -9.02 3.14
C GLY A 233 -10.04 -7.50 3.14
N ALA A 234 -11.13 -6.98 2.57
CA ALA A 234 -11.48 -5.57 2.66
C ALA A 234 -11.70 -5.09 4.11
N VAL A 235 -12.41 -5.87 4.94
CA VAL A 235 -12.65 -5.54 6.35
C VAL A 235 -11.38 -5.66 7.20
N GLN A 236 -10.55 -6.69 6.98
CA GLN A 236 -9.26 -6.85 7.63
C GLN A 236 -8.31 -5.70 7.28
N LEU A 237 -8.26 -5.27 6.01
CA LEU A 237 -7.45 -4.13 5.58
C LEU A 237 -7.92 -2.83 6.25
N MET A 238 -9.23 -2.57 6.31
CA MET A 238 -9.77 -1.41 7.02
C MET A 238 -9.41 -1.40 8.51
N ALA A 239 -9.38 -2.56 9.17
CA ALA A 239 -9.00 -2.68 10.58
C ALA A 239 -7.51 -2.39 10.85
N GLY A 240 -6.62 -2.63 9.88
CA GLY A 240 -5.19 -2.29 9.97
C GLY A 240 -4.83 -0.84 9.60
N ARG A 241 -5.81 -0.02 9.19
CA ARG A 241 -5.57 1.28 8.55
C ARG A 241 -4.82 2.25 9.47
N GLY A 242 -3.66 2.73 9.00
CA GLY A 242 -2.82 3.69 9.72
C GLY A 242 -1.66 3.05 10.48
N ASP A 243 -1.67 1.72 10.64
CA ASP A 243 -0.56 0.94 11.20
C ASP A 243 -0.06 -0.10 10.18
N THR A 244 -0.84 -1.12 9.85
CA THR A 244 -0.43 -2.23 8.95
C THR A 244 -1.01 -2.16 7.54
N SER A 245 -1.82 -1.14 7.25
CA SER A 245 -2.34 -0.87 5.90
C SER A 245 -2.53 0.62 5.61
N MET A 246 -2.54 0.96 4.32
CA MET A 246 -2.97 2.27 3.80
C MET A 246 -4.37 2.14 3.19
N LEU A 247 -5.22 3.13 3.43
CA LEU A 247 -6.48 3.36 2.74
C LEU A 247 -6.78 4.86 2.82
N GLU A 248 -6.19 5.61 1.90
CA GLU A 248 -6.20 7.07 1.92
C GLU A 248 -7.06 7.66 0.79
N SER A 249 -7.49 8.90 0.97
CA SER A 249 -8.09 9.75 -0.08
C SER A 249 -7.25 11.01 -0.14
N LEU A 250 -6.70 11.32 -1.31
CA LEU A 250 -5.66 12.32 -1.54
C LEU A 250 -5.98 13.10 -2.83
N SER A 251 -5.19 14.12 -3.14
CA SER A 251 -5.32 14.86 -4.40
C SER A 251 -3.97 15.38 -4.88
N LEU A 252 -3.73 15.35 -6.19
CA LEU A 252 -2.58 15.99 -6.84
C LEU A 252 -3.03 17.27 -7.54
N SER A 253 -2.36 18.39 -7.23
CA SER A 253 -2.40 19.60 -8.06
C SER A 253 -1.51 19.44 -9.30
N ASN A 254 -1.66 20.33 -10.28
CA ASN A 254 -0.81 20.32 -11.47
C ASN A 254 0.69 20.48 -11.08
N SER A 255 1.58 19.74 -11.76
CA SER A 255 2.99 19.50 -11.38
C SER A 255 3.25 18.99 -9.95
N GLY A 256 2.23 18.54 -9.21
CA GLY A 256 2.36 17.98 -7.88
C GLY A 256 2.88 16.54 -7.87
N THR A 257 3.41 16.11 -6.72
CA THR A 257 3.81 14.72 -6.46
C THR A 257 3.54 14.39 -5.00
N TYR A 258 2.97 13.21 -4.74
CA TYR A 258 2.81 12.64 -3.41
C TYR A 258 3.93 11.63 -3.14
N SER A 259 4.39 11.56 -1.89
CA SER A 259 5.42 10.61 -1.46
C SER A 259 5.16 10.16 -0.03
N ARG A 260 5.26 8.85 0.23
CA ARG A 260 5.17 8.29 1.59
C ARG A 260 6.16 7.13 1.77
N THR A 261 6.92 7.19 2.85
CA THR A 261 7.85 6.14 3.26
C THR A 261 7.17 5.18 4.25
N PHE A 262 7.41 3.88 4.09
CA PHE A 262 6.91 2.83 4.96
C PHE A 262 7.90 1.66 5.06
N TYR A 263 7.78 0.83 6.08
CA TYR A 263 8.55 -0.40 6.23
C TYR A 263 7.80 -1.61 5.66
N SER A 264 8.51 -2.61 5.15
CA SER A 264 7.97 -3.97 4.97
C SER A 264 8.87 -4.95 5.72
N ASP A 265 8.28 -5.93 6.40
CA ASP A 265 9.02 -6.98 7.14
C ASP A 265 9.38 -8.20 6.27
N GLY A 266 9.02 -8.18 4.98
CA GLY A 266 9.34 -9.24 4.02
C GLY A 266 8.55 -10.54 4.22
N GLN A 267 7.64 -10.62 5.21
CA GLN A 267 6.94 -11.86 5.56
C GLN A 267 5.63 -12.06 4.78
N ARG A 268 5.21 -11.06 4.00
CA ARG A 268 3.95 -11.03 3.24
C ARG A 268 4.16 -10.29 1.91
N PRO A 269 3.35 -10.55 0.87
CA PRO A 269 3.35 -9.74 -0.34
C PRO A 269 3.12 -8.26 -0.02
N LEU A 270 3.97 -7.39 -0.58
CA LEU A 270 3.79 -5.93 -0.52
C LEU A 270 2.96 -5.52 -1.74
N VAL A 271 1.79 -4.95 -1.49
CA VAL A 271 0.86 -4.51 -2.54
C VAL A 271 0.54 -3.03 -2.35
N LEU A 272 0.45 -2.30 -3.46
CA LEU A 272 -0.05 -0.94 -3.54
C LEU A 272 -1.05 -0.84 -4.68
N THR A 273 -2.20 -0.20 -4.47
CA THR A 273 -3.21 0.07 -5.50
C THR A 273 -3.58 1.55 -5.49
N LEU A 274 -3.38 2.20 -6.62
CA LEU A 274 -3.82 3.56 -6.93
C LEU A 274 -5.11 3.45 -7.76
N ALA A 275 -6.14 4.25 -7.47
CA ALA A 275 -7.28 4.41 -8.38
C ALA A 275 -7.91 5.79 -8.28
N TRP A 276 -8.50 6.28 -9.36
CA TRP A 276 -9.14 7.60 -9.40
C TRP A 276 -10.40 7.61 -10.26
N ASN A 277 -11.30 8.56 -10.00
CA ASN A 277 -12.34 8.89 -10.95
C ASN A 277 -11.71 9.81 -11.99
N ASP A 278 -11.52 9.30 -13.20
CA ASP A 278 -10.88 10.02 -14.29
C ASP A 278 -11.92 10.91 -15.00
N PRO A 279 -11.57 12.13 -15.46
CA PRO A 279 -12.51 12.98 -16.18
C PRO A 279 -13.07 12.28 -17.43
N ALA A 280 -14.36 12.49 -17.71
CA ALA A 280 -15.02 11.86 -18.86
C ALA A 280 -14.37 12.33 -20.18
N ALA A 281 -13.92 11.37 -21.00
CA ALA A 281 -13.19 11.64 -22.22
C ALA A 281 -14.14 12.10 -23.37
N PRO A 282 -13.62 12.54 -24.52
CA PRO A 282 -14.38 12.53 -25.76
C PRO A 282 -14.94 11.13 -26.07
N VAL A 283 -16.06 11.05 -26.76
CA VAL A 283 -16.59 9.78 -27.26
C VAL A 283 -15.65 9.23 -28.34
N SER A 284 -15.33 7.95 -28.28
CA SER A 284 -14.50 7.31 -29.31
C SER A 284 -15.24 7.26 -30.66
N THR A 285 -14.51 7.46 -31.76
CA THR A 285 -15.08 7.30 -33.10
C THR A 285 -15.52 5.86 -33.33
N TYR A 286 -16.73 5.66 -33.86
CA TYR A 286 -17.27 4.33 -34.16
C TYR A 286 -16.38 3.64 -35.21
N THR A 287 -15.55 2.71 -34.75
CA THR A 287 -14.52 2.04 -35.54
C THR A 287 -14.15 0.78 -34.77
N LEU A 288 -14.16 -0.38 -35.43
CA LEU A 288 -13.87 -1.66 -34.82
C LEU A 288 -12.45 -1.70 -34.21
N ASN A 289 -12.32 -2.07 -32.92
CA ASN A 289 -11.05 -2.12 -32.18
C ASN A 289 -10.30 -0.77 -32.14
N ASN A 290 -10.98 0.30 -31.72
CA ASN A 290 -10.41 1.65 -31.66
C ASN A 290 -9.39 1.83 -30.51
N ALA A 291 -8.15 1.46 -30.77
CA ALA A 291 -7.02 1.51 -29.81
C ALA A 291 -6.60 2.92 -29.30
N THR A 292 -7.41 3.95 -29.51
CA THR A 292 -7.16 5.32 -29.04
C THR A 292 -7.39 5.43 -27.53
N PRO A 293 -6.40 5.81 -26.70
CA PRO A 293 -6.56 5.88 -25.24
C PRO A 293 -7.69 6.83 -24.83
N VAL A 294 -8.54 6.40 -23.88
CA VAL A 294 -9.56 7.29 -23.28
C VAL A 294 -9.25 7.71 -21.85
N LEU A 295 -8.04 7.43 -21.35
CA LEU A 295 -7.51 8.02 -20.11
C LEU A 295 -7.24 9.52 -20.32
N VAL A 296 -7.61 10.36 -19.34
CA VAL A 296 -7.50 11.83 -19.43
C VAL A 296 -6.46 12.37 -18.47
N ASN A 297 -6.53 12.01 -17.19
CA ASN A 297 -5.52 12.32 -16.19
C ASN A 297 -4.70 11.06 -15.94
N ASP A 298 -3.57 10.94 -16.62
CA ASP A 298 -2.58 9.87 -16.47
C ASP A 298 -1.84 10.05 -15.13
N LEU A 299 -2.22 9.28 -14.10
CA LEU A 299 -1.55 9.23 -12.81
C LEU A 299 -0.62 8.03 -12.75
N ASP A 300 0.57 8.24 -12.19
CA ASP A 300 1.62 7.21 -12.04
C ASP A 300 1.82 6.86 -10.57
N VAL A 301 1.63 5.59 -10.19
CA VAL A 301 2.25 5.02 -8.98
C VAL A 301 3.62 4.43 -9.31
N ARG A 302 4.61 4.70 -8.45
CA ARG A 302 5.91 4.01 -8.45
C ARG A 302 6.30 3.64 -7.02
N LEU A 303 6.95 2.48 -6.86
CA LEU A 303 7.43 1.98 -5.58
C LEU A 303 8.96 1.91 -5.62
N VAL A 304 9.62 2.70 -4.78
CA VAL A 304 11.09 2.70 -4.67
C VAL A 304 11.50 1.89 -3.45
N ARG A 305 12.51 1.03 -3.56
CA ARG A 305 13.19 0.38 -2.42
C ARG A 305 14.39 1.21 -1.98
N ASN A 306 14.41 1.64 -0.73
CA ASN A 306 15.32 2.70 -0.28
C ASN A 306 16.75 2.20 0.03
N SER A 307 16.99 0.89 -0.01
CA SER A 307 18.32 0.28 0.19
C SER A 307 19.23 0.35 -1.04
N ASP A 308 18.64 0.38 -2.24
CA ASP A 308 19.36 0.28 -3.53
C ASP A 308 18.76 1.16 -4.64
N GLY A 309 17.65 1.85 -4.39
CA GLY A 309 16.98 2.70 -5.38
C GLY A 309 16.18 1.93 -6.42
N ALA A 310 15.98 0.61 -6.25
CA ALA A 310 15.21 -0.20 -7.20
C ALA A 310 13.77 0.31 -7.30
N VAL A 311 13.33 0.64 -8.53
CA VAL A 311 11.97 1.10 -8.83
C VAL A 311 11.15 -0.08 -9.33
N PHE A 312 9.94 -0.24 -8.79
CA PHE A 312 8.93 -1.16 -9.25
C PHE A 312 7.76 -0.37 -9.84
N GLU A 313 7.22 -0.90 -10.93
CA GLU A 313 6.19 -0.27 -11.76
C GLU A 313 4.90 -1.13 -11.77
N PRO A 314 3.74 -0.54 -12.04
CA PRO A 314 2.46 -1.25 -11.92
C PRO A 314 2.21 -2.25 -13.06
N TYR A 315 1.22 -3.11 -12.89
CA TYR A 315 0.75 -3.98 -13.97
C TYR A 315 0.12 -3.19 -15.12
N ARG A 316 0.32 -3.66 -16.35
CA ARG A 316 -0.38 -3.22 -17.56
C ARG A 316 -0.68 -4.39 -18.49
N LEU A 317 -1.67 -4.25 -19.35
CA LEU A 317 -1.87 -5.17 -20.47
C LEU A 317 -0.87 -4.89 -21.60
N VAL A 318 -0.62 -5.92 -22.42
CA VAL A 318 0.16 -5.81 -23.66
C VAL A 318 -0.81 -5.61 -24.83
N ALA A 319 -0.63 -4.54 -25.60
CA ALA A 319 -1.47 -4.23 -26.74
C ALA A 319 -1.51 -5.40 -27.75
N GLY A 320 -2.71 -5.85 -28.12
CA GLY A 320 -2.92 -7.00 -28.99
C GLY A 320 -2.67 -8.38 -28.37
N GLN A 321 -2.33 -8.48 -27.07
CA GLN A 321 -2.13 -9.75 -26.37
C GLN A 321 -3.01 -9.83 -25.10
N PRO A 322 -4.35 -9.94 -25.26
CA PRO A 322 -5.30 -9.90 -24.14
C PRO A 322 -5.19 -11.10 -23.18
N ALA A 323 -4.48 -12.17 -23.56
CA ALA A 323 -4.24 -13.33 -22.71
C ALA A 323 -3.05 -13.19 -21.74
N THR A 324 -2.28 -12.10 -21.80
CA THR A 324 -1.02 -11.93 -21.05
C THR A 324 -0.99 -10.65 -20.22
N ALA A 325 -1.48 -10.76 -18.98
CA ALA A 325 -1.41 -9.71 -17.94
C ALA A 325 -0.03 -9.55 -17.29
N VAL A 326 0.91 -10.45 -17.56
CA VAL A 326 2.16 -10.62 -16.80
C VAL A 326 3.26 -9.66 -17.29
N GLN A 327 2.96 -8.36 -17.37
CA GLN A 327 3.95 -7.30 -17.57
C GLN A 327 3.75 -6.15 -16.59
N THR A 328 4.87 -5.62 -16.09
CA THR A 328 4.94 -4.38 -15.33
C THR A 328 5.49 -3.25 -16.18
N GLY A 329 5.08 -2.03 -15.86
CA GLY A 329 5.61 -0.79 -16.43
C GLY A 329 4.53 0.27 -16.52
N ASP A 330 4.89 1.40 -17.13
CA ASP A 330 4.01 2.55 -17.36
C ASP A 330 2.61 2.16 -17.92
N ASN A 331 1.53 2.35 -17.15
CA ASN A 331 0.16 2.03 -17.56
C ASN A 331 -0.57 3.28 -18.04
N THR A 332 -0.39 3.59 -19.33
CA THR A 332 -1.04 4.73 -20.00
C THR A 332 -2.48 4.44 -20.44
N ARG A 333 -3.23 3.60 -19.71
CA ARG A 333 -4.60 3.17 -20.05
C ARG A 333 -5.56 3.17 -18.86
N ASP A 334 -5.24 2.43 -17.81
CA ASP A 334 -6.19 2.17 -16.72
C ASP A 334 -6.24 3.33 -15.70
N ASN A 335 -7.43 3.69 -15.23
CA ASN A 335 -7.61 4.59 -14.08
C ASN A 335 -7.47 3.86 -12.72
N ILE A 336 -6.78 2.73 -12.74
CA ILE A 336 -6.45 1.89 -11.59
C ILE A 336 -5.13 1.14 -11.87
N GLU A 337 -4.12 1.40 -11.04
CA GLU A 337 -2.79 0.79 -11.14
C GLU A 337 -2.51 -0.04 -9.88
N GLN A 338 -1.84 -1.19 -10.02
CA GLN A 338 -1.36 -1.98 -8.88
C GLN A 338 0.10 -2.39 -9.05
N ILE A 339 0.90 -2.18 -8.01
CA ILE A 339 2.22 -2.80 -7.84
C ILE A 339 2.07 -3.93 -6.83
N ARG A 340 2.55 -5.13 -7.16
CA ARG A 340 2.58 -6.30 -6.27
C ARG A 340 3.97 -6.93 -6.26
N LEU A 341 4.61 -6.95 -5.11
CA LEU A 341 5.83 -7.72 -4.85
C LEU A 341 5.45 -8.95 -4.01
N SER A 342 5.41 -10.13 -4.62
CA SER A 342 5.02 -11.37 -3.92
C SER A 342 5.99 -11.78 -2.82
N THR A 343 7.28 -11.44 -2.97
CA THR A 343 8.36 -11.72 -2.01
C THR A 343 9.24 -10.48 -1.84
N PRO A 344 8.77 -9.43 -1.13
CA PRO A 344 9.53 -8.20 -0.95
C PRO A 344 10.71 -8.45 0.00
N SER A 345 11.84 -7.77 -0.24
CA SER A 345 12.92 -7.71 0.74
C SER A 345 12.44 -6.97 1.98
N ALA A 346 12.76 -7.45 3.18
CA ALA A 346 12.53 -6.66 4.40
C ALA A 346 13.33 -5.35 4.31
N GLY A 347 12.68 -4.20 4.55
CA GLY A 347 13.33 -2.91 4.43
C GLY A 347 12.41 -1.71 4.26
N LEU A 348 13.02 -0.55 4.05
CA LEU A 348 12.31 0.68 3.73
C LEU A 348 11.94 0.76 2.25
N TYR A 349 10.72 1.22 2.00
CA TYR A 349 10.23 1.57 0.68
C TYR A 349 9.55 2.94 0.72
N THR A 350 9.54 3.63 -0.40
CA THR A 350 8.80 4.88 -0.60
C THR A 350 7.87 4.71 -1.80
N VAL A 351 6.56 4.84 -1.55
CA VAL A 351 5.58 5.01 -2.64
C VAL A 351 5.61 6.46 -3.09
N GLN A 352 5.62 6.66 -4.40
CA GLN A 352 5.49 7.94 -5.06
C GLN A 352 4.25 7.90 -5.95
N VAL A 353 3.49 8.99 -5.99
CA VAL A 353 2.38 9.18 -6.94
C VAL A 353 2.56 10.52 -7.65
N SER A 354 2.69 10.48 -8.98
CA SER A 354 2.84 11.63 -9.88
C SER A 354 1.76 11.62 -10.97
N HIS A 355 1.87 12.52 -11.94
CA HIS A 355 1.00 12.52 -13.13
C HIS A 355 1.77 13.00 -14.36
N LYS A 356 1.29 12.64 -15.55
CA LYS A 356 1.86 13.08 -16.84
C LYS A 356 1.10 14.28 -17.39
N GLY A 357 1.82 15.20 -18.02
CA GLY A 357 1.24 16.34 -18.74
C GLY A 357 0.67 17.40 -17.80
N ALA A 358 -0.54 17.89 -18.12
CA ALA A 358 -1.27 18.85 -17.30
C ALA A 358 -2.66 18.29 -16.98
N LEU A 359 -3.03 18.29 -15.70
CA LEU A 359 -4.32 17.79 -15.25
C LEU A 359 -5.48 18.55 -15.90
N SER A 360 -6.54 17.84 -16.25
CA SER A 360 -7.70 18.36 -16.99
C SER A 360 -8.30 19.62 -16.33
N GLY A 361 -8.49 20.66 -17.14
CA GLY A 361 -8.97 21.97 -16.68
C GLY A 361 -8.03 22.69 -15.70
N ASN A 362 -6.77 22.24 -15.56
CA ASN A 362 -5.83 22.59 -14.48
C ASN A 362 -6.40 22.36 -13.06
N GLN A 363 -7.36 21.45 -12.90
CA GLN A 363 -7.96 21.13 -11.60
C GLN A 363 -7.21 20.00 -10.89
N PRO A 364 -7.18 19.97 -9.55
CA PRO A 364 -6.55 18.87 -8.80
C PRO A 364 -7.29 17.54 -9.00
N GLN A 365 -6.56 16.47 -9.30
CA GLN A 365 -7.11 15.12 -9.43
C GLN A 365 -7.13 14.42 -8.07
N ALA A 366 -8.33 14.10 -7.58
CA ALA A 366 -8.50 13.28 -6.38
C ALA A 366 -8.23 11.79 -6.68
N PHE A 367 -7.52 11.11 -5.79
CA PHE A 367 -7.15 9.71 -5.94
C PHE A 367 -7.23 8.94 -4.61
N ALA A 368 -7.44 7.64 -4.71
CA ALA A 368 -7.36 6.70 -3.61
C ALA A 368 -6.04 5.92 -3.66
N LEU A 369 -5.43 5.70 -2.50
CA LEU A 369 -4.23 4.88 -2.37
C LEU A 369 -4.41 3.84 -1.27
N VAL A 370 -4.34 2.57 -1.66
CA VAL A 370 -4.52 1.39 -0.80
C VAL A 370 -3.21 0.60 -0.74
N GLY A 371 -2.84 0.08 0.43
CA GLY A 371 -1.56 -0.60 0.62
C GLY A 371 -1.59 -1.65 1.72
N SER A 372 -0.91 -2.77 1.50
CA SER A 372 -0.80 -3.89 2.45
C SER A 372 0.57 -4.59 2.32
N GLY A 373 0.93 -5.43 3.30
CA GLY A 373 2.30 -5.98 3.42
C GLY A 373 3.32 -4.95 3.92
N LEU A 374 2.84 -3.91 4.59
CA LEU A 374 3.61 -2.76 5.04
C LEU A 374 3.37 -2.47 6.53
N ARG A 375 4.18 -1.57 7.08
CA ARG A 375 3.96 -0.90 8.37
C ARG A 375 4.18 0.60 8.19
N LEU A 376 3.22 1.37 8.65
CA LEU A 376 3.22 2.83 8.73
C LEU A 376 3.68 3.29 10.11
N GLN A 377 3.24 2.61 11.16
CA GLN A 377 3.66 2.81 12.53
C GLN A 377 4.50 1.63 13.02
N SER A 378 5.21 1.82 14.13
CA SER A 378 6.05 0.79 14.75
C SER A 378 6.38 1.11 16.20
N THR A 379 6.99 0.14 16.86
CA THR A 379 7.35 0.19 18.29
C THR A 379 8.86 0.09 18.46
N LEU A 380 9.46 1.12 19.05
CA LEU A 380 10.85 1.10 19.51
C LEU A 380 10.88 0.63 20.96
N SER A 381 11.49 -0.53 21.23
CA SER A 381 11.79 -0.98 22.61
C SER A 381 13.28 -1.19 22.80
N GLY A 382 13.77 -1.01 24.02
CA GLY A 382 15.18 -1.17 24.38
C GLY A 382 15.40 -1.17 25.89
N GLN A 383 16.66 -1.09 26.33
CA GLN A 383 16.99 -1.12 27.76
C GLN A 383 18.10 -0.11 28.13
N ILE A 384 17.74 0.89 28.92
CA ILE A 384 18.68 1.80 29.58
C ILE A 384 19.47 1.03 30.64
N ARG A 385 20.79 0.88 30.48
CA ARG A 385 21.69 0.09 31.35
C ARG A 385 23.04 0.77 31.54
N TYR A 386 23.86 0.33 32.50
CA TYR A 386 25.19 0.90 32.68
C TYR A 386 26.21 0.27 31.69
N ALA A 387 27.04 1.12 31.10
CA ALA A 387 28.01 0.77 30.05
C ALA A 387 29.23 -0.05 30.53
N ASN A 388 29.20 -0.53 31.77
CA ASN A 388 30.31 -1.26 32.41
C ASN A 388 30.17 -2.79 32.35
N SER A 389 29.03 -3.33 31.91
CA SER A 389 28.89 -4.73 31.51
C SER A 389 27.64 -4.95 30.65
N SER A 390 27.70 -5.89 29.70
CA SER A 390 26.54 -6.29 28.88
C SER A 390 25.39 -6.89 29.69
N THR A 391 25.69 -7.37 30.91
CA THR A 391 24.76 -7.94 31.91
C THR A 391 24.49 -6.98 33.09
N GLY A 392 24.81 -5.70 32.96
CA GLY A 392 24.66 -4.72 34.04
C GLY A 392 23.18 -4.47 34.42
N PRO A 393 22.90 -4.07 35.67
CA PRO A 393 21.54 -3.69 36.06
C PRO A 393 21.05 -2.49 35.25
N GLY A 394 19.79 -2.55 34.84
CA GLY A 394 19.13 -1.46 34.13
C GLY A 394 18.82 -0.26 35.03
N ILE A 395 18.39 0.83 34.40
CA ILE A 395 18.35 2.16 35.01
C ILE A 395 17.04 2.85 34.69
N GLN A 396 16.33 3.29 35.71
CA GLN A 396 15.18 4.16 35.51
C GLN A 396 15.62 5.53 34.96
N GLY A 397 14.99 5.94 33.87
CA GLY A 397 15.42 7.02 33.01
C GLY A 397 14.36 7.41 31.99
N THR A 398 14.59 8.50 31.25
CA THR A 398 13.73 8.91 30.13
C THR A 398 14.40 8.59 28.81
N VAL A 399 13.60 8.36 27.76
CA VAL A 399 14.04 8.22 26.37
C VAL A 399 13.26 9.23 25.53
N GLY A 400 13.97 9.99 24.70
CA GLY A 400 13.39 10.91 23.71
C GLY A 400 13.75 10.46 22.30
N VAL A 401 12.75 10.35 21.42
CA VAL A 401 12.90 9.99 20.01
C VAL A 401 12.73 11.24 19.17
N TYR A 402 13.76 11.59 18.40
CA TYR A 402 13.80 12.81 17.61
C TYR A 402 13.83 12.45 16.11
N ARG A 403 12.99 13.05 15.27
CA ARG A 403 13.03 12.85 13.82
C ARG A 403 14.35 13.42 13.27
N GLU A 404 15.03 12.70 12.38
CA GLU A 404 16.37 13.10 11.95
C GLU A 404 16.39 14.38 11.10
N GLY A 405 15.40 14.59 10.23
CA GLY A 405 15.40 15.68 9.25
C GLY A 405 15.13 17.09 9.83
N ASP A 406 14.36 17.20 10.91
CA ASP A 406 13.98 18.47 11.54
C ASP A 406 14.44 18.60 13.01
N GLY A 407 14.90 17.50 13.62
CA GLY A 407 15.30 17.44 15.02
C GLY A 407 14.14 17.53 16.03
N GLN A 408 12.87 17.48 15.61
CA GLN A 408 11.74 17.52 16.53
C GLN A 408 11.65 16.25 17.38
N LEU A 409 11.37 16.42 18.68
CA LEU A 409 10.97 15.34 19.58
C LEU A 409 9.58 14.84 19.14
N VAL A 410 9.51 13.64 18.54
CA VAL A 410 8.25 13.04 18.07
C VAL A 410 7.56 12.19 19.14
N ALA A 411 8.34 11.60 20.06
CA ALA A 411 7.81 10.77 21.13
C ALA A 411 8.82 10.66 22.28
N ALA A 412 8.33 10.30 23.47
CA ALA A 412 9.17 10.00 24.62
C ALA A 412 8.57 8.85 25.45
N ALA A 413 9.43 8.16 26.22
CA ALA A 413 9.02 7.15 27.19
C ALA A 413 9.84 7.27 28.48
N VAL A 414 9.28 6.72 29.57
CA VAL A 414 10.00 6.49 30.83
C VAL A 414 10.27 4.99 30.94
N SER A 415 11.49 4.61 31.30
CA SER A 415 11.86 3.21 31.52
C SER A 415 11.44 2.72 32.91
N ASN A 416 11.31 1.40 33.07
CA ASN A 416 11.06 0.76 34.36
C ASN A 416 12.34 0.69 35.23
N ALA A 417 12.23 0.10 36.42
CA ALA A 417 13.37 -0.06 37.34
C ALA A 417 14.51 -0.93 36.76
N GLN A 418 14.17 -1.82 35.83
CA GLN A 418 15.07 -2.66 35.03
C GLN A 418 15.54 -1.96 33.75
N GLY A 419 15.27 -0.66 33.58
CA GLY A 419 15.68 0.16 32.45
C GLY A 419 14.98 -0.13 31.12
N GLN A 420 14.06 -1.08 31.07
CA GLN A 420 13.32 -1.41 29.85
C GLN A 420 12.37 -0.26 29.51
N PHE A 421 12.33 0.13 28.23
CA PHE A 421 11.43 1.16 27.72
C PHE A 421 10.76 0.69 26.42
N THR A 422 9.60 1.29 26.13
CA THR A 422 8.82 1.06 24.91
C THR A 422 8.21 2.38 24.47
N VAL A 423 8.39 2.73 23.19
CA VAL A 423 7.77 3.86 22.50
C VAL A 423 6.94 3.29 21.34
N THR A 424 5.63 3.43 21.39
CA THR A 424 4.69 2.97 20.35
C THR A 424 4.31 4.11 19.40
N GLY A 425 3.72 3.77 18.26
CA GLY A 425 3.12 4.74 17.33
C GLY A 425 4.14 5.61 16.56
N LEU A 426 5.43 5.23 16.56
CA LEU A 426 6.43 5.92 15.74
C LEU A 426 6.15 5.66 14.26
N GLU A 427 6.04 6.71 13.46
CA GLU A 427 5.93 6.59 12.00
C GLU A 427 7.17 5.90 11.39
N SER A 428 7.04 5.39 10.16
CA SER A 428 8.19 4.84 9.42
C SER A 428 9.12 5.95 8.92
N GLY A 429 10.33 6.00 9.47
CA GLY A 429 11.35 6.98 9.11
C GLY A 429 12.64 6.78 9.90
N THR A 430 13.55 7.76 9.79
CA THR A 430 14.85 7.76 10.49
C THR A 430 14.80 8.67 11.71
N TYR A 431 15.29 8.17 12.86
CA TYR A 431 15.18 8.83 14.16
C TYR A 431 16.49 8.75 14.95
N LYS A 432 16.79 9.83 15.68
CA LYS A 432 17.86 9.90 16.67
C LYS A 432 17.25 9.65 18.04
N VAL A 433 17.74 8.63 18.75
CA VAL A 433 17.28 8.29 20.10
C VAL A 433 18.26 8.87 21.12
N ARG A 434 17.75 9.60 22.11
CA ARG A 434 18.51 10.06 23.28
C ARG A 434 17.89 9.48 24.55
N ALA A 435 18.67 9.38 25.62
CA ALA A 435 18.15 9.00 26.93
C ALA A 435 18.81 9.81 28.05
N SER A 436 18.18 9.84 29.23
CA SER A 436 18.72 10.43 30.45
C SER A 436 18.41 9.54 31.66
N SER A 437 19.23 9.61 32.70
CA SER A 437 18.95 8.99 34.00
C SER A 437 17.88 9.78 34.76
N LEU A 438 16.96 9.10 35.45
CA LEU A 438 16.13 9.70 36.50
C LEU A 438 16.79 9.59 37.88
N ARG A 439 17.81 8.73 38.05
CA ARG A 439 18.73 8.83 39.19
C ARG A 439 19.61 10.06 39.02
N ALA A 440 19.65 10.93 40.03
CA ALA A 440 20.70 11.93 40.17
C ALA A 440 22.10 11.29 40.12
N THR A 441 23.14 12.06 39.78
CA THR A 441 24.53 11.58 39.67
C THR A 441 25.19 11.34 41.03
N ALA A 442 24.53 10.57 41.89
CA ALA A 442 25.03 10.09 43.17
C ALA A 442 26.30 9.27 42.95
N GLY A 443 27.45 9.90 43.21
CA GLY A 443 28.75 9.30 42.99
C GLY A 443 29.83 10.34 42.76
N VAL A 444 29.70 11.18 41.73
CA VAL A 444 30.79 12.05 41.24
C VAL A 444 31.32 12.93 42.37
N ASN A 445 32.57 12.70 42.78
CA ASN A 445 33.16 13.39 43.93
C ASN A 445 34.66 13.67 43.76
N GLY A 446 35.25 14.42 44.71
CA GLY A 446 36.68 14.78 44.66
C GLY A 446 37.67 13.61 44.55
N THR A 447 37.25 12.37 44.88
CA THR A 447 38.08 11.17 44.65
C THR A 447 38.19 10.83 43.16
N ASP A 448 37.16 11.10 42.35
CA ASP A 448 37.25 10.95 40.89
C ASP A 448 38.23 11.94 40.29
N ALA A 449 38.10 13.23 40.64
CA ALA A 449 39.04 14.26 40.23
C ALA A 449 40.49 13.89 40.59
N LEU A 450 40.71 13.35 41.79
CA LEU A 450 42.02 12.88 42.22
C LEU A 450 42.50 11.64 41.43
N LEU A 451 41.65 10.65 41.17
CA LEU A 451 42.00 9.46 40.38
C LEU A 451 42.34 9.83 38.93
N VAL A 452 41.55 10.70 38.30
CA VAL A 452 41.75 11.20 36.94
C VAL A 452 43.05 12.03 36.86
N SER A 453 43.26 12.95 37.82
CA SER A 453 44.50 13.74 37.94
C SER A 453 45.74 12.84 38.10
N ARG A 454 45.68 11.86 39.02
CA ARG A 454 46.78 10.91 39.26
C ARG A 454 47.06 10.03 38.06
N HIS A 455 46.05 9.66 37.28
CA HIS A 455 46.19 8.88 36.07
C HIS A 455 46.83 9.68 34.94
N PHE A 456 46.37 10.91 34.68
CA PHE A 456 47.02 11.84 33.75
C PHE A 456 48.51 12.05 34.12
N ALA A 457 48.79 12.28 35.41
CA ALA A 457 50.14 12.42 35.94
C ALA A 457 50.96 11.11 35.99
N ARG A 458 50.42 9.98 35.50
CA ARG A 458 51.04 8.64 35.47
C ARG A 458 51.48 8.11 36.86
N THR A 459 50.87 8.61 37.94
CA THR A 459 51.14 8.22 39.33
C THR A 459 50.20 7.14 39.88
N ALA A 460 49.24 6.70 39.05
CA ALA A 460 48.35 5.57 39.30
C ALA A 460 47.71 5.10 37.97
N ASN A 461 47.30 3.83 37.91
CA ASN A 461 46.35 3.38 36.91
C ASN A 461 44.94 3.81 37.30
N LEU A 462 44.08 4.13 36.32
CA LEU A 462 42.69 4.44 36.59
C LEU A 462 41.93 3.18 37.03
N SER A 463 41.37 3.19 38.24
CA SER A 463 40.65 2.05 38.83
C SER A 463 39.26 2.47 39.31
N GLY A 464 38.23 1.67 39.00
CA GLY A 464 36.84 1.93 39.41
C GLY A 464 36.08 2.96 38.57
N LEU A 465 36.77 3.68 37.68
CA LEU A 465 36.23 4.57 36.66
C LEU A 465 36.74 4.10 35.29
N SER A 466 35.89 4.14 34.26
CA SER A 466 36.28 3.77 32.88
C SER A 466 36.94 4.95 32.17
N LEU A 467 37.87 4.68 31.25
CA LEU A 467 38.62 5.75 30.55
C LEU A 467 37.68 6.73 29.83
N GLU A 468 36.69 6.22 29.08
CA GLU A 468 35.63 6.99 28.40
C GLU A 468 34.59 7.66 29.35
N ALA A 469 34.83 7.64 30.67
CA ALA A 469 34.09 8.39 31.69
C ALA A 469 35.01 9.23 32.60
N ALA A 470 36.32 9.11 32.42
CA ALA A 470 37.34 9.98 33.00
C ALA A 470 37.72 11.12 32.05
N ASP A 471 37.62 10.90 30.73
CA ASP A 471 37.55 11.95 29.72
C ASP A 471 36.13 12.55 29.72
N VAL A 472 35.98 13.74 30.29
CA VAL A 472 34.70 14.47 30.46
C VAL A 472 34.58 15.69 29.54
N ASN A 473 35.68 16.12 28.90
CA ASN A 473 35.67 17.06 27.77
C ASN A 473 35.61 16.37 26.39
N ALA A 474 35.71 15.03 26.35
CA ALA A 474 35.71 14.21 25.14
C ALA A 474 36.85 14.50 24.15
N SER A 475 38.03 14.89 24.66
CA SER A 475 39.23 15.15 23.83
C SER A 475 39.91 13.90 23.28
N GLY A 476 39.49 12.71 23.71
CA GLY A 476 40.11 11.43 23.36
C GLY A 476 41.32 11.07 24.23
N ALA A 477 41.64 11.89 25.24
CA ALA A 477 42.73 11.66 26.18
C ALA A 477 42.36 12.18 27.58
N ILE A 478 42.73 11.44 28.63
CA ILE A 478 42.51 11.88 30.01
C ILE A 478 43.53 12.94 30.38
N SER A 479 43.06 14.13 30.77
CA SER A 479 43.90 15.30 31.03
C SER A 479 43.71 15.90 32.43
N ALA A 480 44.55 16.87 32.80
CA ALA A 480 44.31 17.72 33.98
C ALA A 480 43.02 18.55 33.86
N THR A 481 42.60 18.91 32.63
CA THR A 481 41.35 19.61 32.38
C THR A 481 40.16 18.77 32.85
N ASP A 482 40.17 17.47 32.58
CA ASP A 482 39.12 16.54 33.02
C ASP A 482 39.03 16.43 34.54
N ALA A 483 40.17 16.31 35.21
CA ALA A 483 40.23 16.28 36.67
C ALA A 483 39.67 17.57 37.30
N LEU A 484 40.04 18.74 36.76
CA LEU A 484 39.51 20.03 37.17
C LEU A 484 38.01 20.13 36.90
N GLN A 485 37.56 19.66 35.73
CA GLN A 485 36.16 19.65 35.33
C GLN A 485 35.29 18.79 36.28
N ILE A 486 35.76 17.60 36.63
CA ILE A 486 35.11 16.73 37.63
C ILE A 486 35.06 17.41 39.01
N ALA A 487 36.13 18.11 39.42
CA ALA A 487 36.17 18.84 40.69
C ALA A 487 35.18 20.02 40.74
N LEU A 488 35.12 20.84 39.68
CA LEU A 488 34.17 21.96 39.57
C LEU A 488 32.71 21.48 39.61
N ARG A 489 32.42 20.35 38.95
CA ARG A 489 31.09 19.73 38.96
C ARG A 489 30.69 19.19 40.33
N PHE A 490 31.62 18.53 41.04
CA PHE A 490 31.40 18.10 42.43
C PHE A 490 31.18 19.30 43.37
N GLY A 491 31.87 20.41 43.15
CA GLY A 491 31.70 21.64 43.94
C GLY A 491 30.44 22.45 43.65
N ASN A 492 29.51 21.99 42.80
CA ASN A 492 28.38 22.77 42.28
C ASN A 492 28.78 24.10 41.59
N LEU A 493 30.03 24.24 41.16
CA LEU A 493 30.55 25.42 40.45
C LEU A 493 30.38 25.31 38.91
N TRP A 494 29.51 24.41 38.44
CA TRP A 494 29.28 24.15 37.02
C TRP A 494 27.85 24.50 36.60
N SER A 495 27.73 25.36 35.59
CA SER A 495 26.51 25.52 34.78
C SER A 495 26.81 25.22 33.30
N ASN A 496 26.12 24.23 32.72
CA ASN A 496 26.06 24.04 31.27
C ASN A 496 24.59 24.22 30.83
N PRO A 497 24.28 25.14 29.91
CA PRO A 497 22.90 25.43 29.51
C PRO A 497 22.32 24.49 28.45
N ASN A 498 23.11 23.61 27.82
CA ASN A 498 22.70 22.86 26.62
C ASN A 498 22.75 21.33 26.80
N PRO A 499 21.63 20.60 26.61
CA PRO A 499 21.63 19.14 26.67
C PRO A 499 22.24 18.50 25.40
N MET A 500 23.11 17.51 25.60
CA MET A 500 23.82 16.79 24.53
C MET A 500 22.91 16.22 23.42
N THR A 501 23.44 16.23 22.20
CA THR A 501 22.84 15.58 21.02
C THR A 501 23.71 14.42 20.56
N LEU A 502 23.20 13.18 20.64
CA LEU A 502 23.76 12.04 19.92
C LEU A 502 23.13 11.94 18.52
N THR A 503 23.94 11.57 17.53
CA THR A 503 23.46 11.08 16.23
C THR A 503 23.83 9.60 16.13
N TYR A 504 22.91 8.78 15.61
CA TYR A 504 23.08 7.34 15.45
C TYR A 504 22.85 6.99 13.98
N GLN A 505 23.78 6.26 13.36
CA GLN A 505 23.57 5.69 12.03
C GLN A 505 23.23 4.21 12.17
N THR A 506 22.09 3.82 11.59
CA THR A 506 21.71 2.42 11.43
C THR A 506 22.58 1.76 10.35
N PRO A 507 22.79 0.43 10.39
CA PRO A 507 23.14 -0.31 9.19
C PRO A 507 22.06 -0.09 8.12
N THR A 508 22.49 0.14 6.88
CA THR A 508 21.58 0.38 5.74
C THR A 508 20.67 -0.84 5.51
N GLY A 509 19.37 -0.67 5.71
CA GLY A 509 18.39 -1.72 5.39
C GLY A 509 17.09 -1.70 6.16
N SER A 510 16.95 -1.00 7.30
CA SER A 510 15.79 -1.20 8.18
C SER A 510 15.22 0.08 8.81
N ALA A 511 13.94 0.36 8.60
CA ALA A 511 13.16 1.20 9.52
C ALA A 511 12.72 0.33 10.70
N LEU A 512 13.49 0.42 11.79
CA LEU A 512 13.28 -0.31 13.04
C LEU A 512 13.50 -1.84 12.96
N ALA A 513 14.72 -2.22 12.58
CA ALA A 513 15.31 -3.50 13.02
C ALA A 513 16.72 -3.27 13.62
N ILE A 514 16.76 -2.94 14.91
CA ILE A 514 17.99 -3.04 15.72
C ILE A 514 17.64 -3.71 17.06
N ASN A 515 17.92 -5.01 17.15
CA ASN A 515 18.09 -5.65 18.44
C ASN A 515 19.43 -5.16 19.04
N GLY A 516 19.37 -4.40 20.14
CA GLY A 516 20.56 -3.89 20.84
C GLY A 516 21.07 -2.53 20.32
N ALA A 517 20.19 -1.53 20.23
CA ALA A 517 20.52 -0.17 19.78
C ALA A 517 21.31 0.63 20.83
N ILE A 518 22.56 0.26 21.07
CA ILE A 518 23.48 0.89 22.04
C ILE A 518 23.69 2.38 21.71
N ALA A 519 23.09 3.26 22.52
CA ALA A 519 23.42 4.69 22.57
C ALA A 519 24.13 5.01 23.89
N ARG A 520 25.31 5.63 23.81
CA ARG A 520 26.17 5.94 24.96
C ARG A 520 25.77 7.32 25.54
N LEU A 521 25.39 7.39 26.82
CA LEU A 521 25.55 8.65 27.56
C LEU A 521 26.95 8.63 28.17
N SER A 522 27.84 9.45 27.63
CA SER A 522 28.75 10.15 28.54
C SER A 522 27.93 11.12 29.40
N ALA A 523 28.39 11.34 30.63
CA ALA A 523 28.01 12.53 31.38
C ALA A 523 29.04 13.64 31.12
N SER A 524 29.41 13.85 29.85
CA SER A 524 30.37 14.87 29.43
C SER A 524 29.70 16.23 29.25
N THR A 525 30.51 17.26 29.05
CA THR A 525 30.07 18.64 28.90
C THR A 525 30.84 19.29 27.75
N ASP A 526 30.09 19.73 26.74
CA ASP A 526 30.55 20.34 25.49
C ASP A 526 31.38 19.40 24.59
N SER A 527 31.92 19.93 23.48
CA SER A 527 32.06 19.19 22.22
C SER A 527 33.21 19.65 21.33
N LEU A 528 33.57 18.86 20.30
CA LEU A 528 33.61 19.22 18.86
C LEU A 528 33.83 17.93 18.04
N GLY A 529 33.92 17.96 16.69
CA GLY A 529 33.88 16.70 15.89
C GLY A 529 34.59 16.67 14.52
N ILE A 530 34.49 15.48 13.88
CA ILE A 530 35.04 15.01 12.57
C ILE A 530 36.60 15.00 12.43
N ALA A 531 37.26 14.03 11.78
CA ALA A 531 36.84 12.85 11.00
C ALA A 531 37.89 11.68 11.03
N GLY A 532 37.53 10.45 10.62
CA GLY A 532 38.48 9.33 10.42
C GLY A 532 37.84 7.94 10.15
N TYR A 533 38.18 7.29 9.03
CA TYR A 533 37.47 6.12 8.46
C TYR A 533 38.40 4.89 8.24
N THR A 534 37.99 3.61 8.01
CA THR A 534 36.81 2.75 8.31
C THR A 534 37.16 1.30 7.83
N VAL A 535 36.34 0.27 8.13
CA VAL A 535 36.36 -1.14 7.63
C VAL A 535 37.27 -2.15 8.38
N GLY A 536 36.76 -3.38 8.61
CA GLY A 536 37.55 -4.56 9.03
C GLY A 536 36.69 -5.79 9.39
N THR A 537 36.94 -6.96 8.79
CA THR A 537 36.08 -8.17 8.82
C THR A 537 36.48 -9.27 9.83
N TRP A 538 35.45 -9.98 10.33
CA TRP A 538 35.38 -11.42 10.73
C TRP A 538 36.50 -12.13 11.53
N GLY A 539 36.08 -12.87 12.58
CA GLY A 539 36.87 -13.96 13.18
C GLY A 539 36.38 -14.39 14.58
N SER A 540 36.19 -15.69 14.82
CA SER A 540 35.84 -16.24 16.15
C SER A 540 37.07 -16.78 16.89
N PRO A 541 37.25 -16.39 18.16
CA PRO A 541 37.59 -17.33 19.24
C PRO A 541 36.62 -17.13 20.43
N SER A 542 35.92 -18.14 20.96
CA SER A 542 36.36 -19.36 21.66
C SER A 542 36.85 -19.15 23.11
N SER A 543 36.10 -19.72 24.05
CA SER A 543 36.38 -19.93 25.50
C SER A 543 36.29 -18.71 26.47
N PRO A 544 36.00 -18.94 27.77
CA PRO A 544 35.66 -17.88 28.72
C PRO A 544 36.73 -17.62 29.80
N LEU A 545 36.81 -16.36 30.27
CA LEU A 545 37.48 -15.95 31.50
C LEU A 545 36.72 -14.77 32.12
N SER A 546 36.64 -14.55 33.43
CA SER A 546 36.63 -15.43 34.62
C SER A 546 36.49 -14.52 35.84
N THR A 547 35.66 -14.88 36.82
CA THR A 547 35.49 -14.22 38.15
C THR A 547 35.05 -12.75 38.20
N VAL A 548 34.03 -12.48 39.00
CA VAL A 548 33.59 -11.12 39.39
C VAL A 548 34.43 -10.61 40.56
N LEU A 549 34.85 -9.35 40.51
CA LEU A 549 35.17 -8.56 41.70
C LEU A 549 34.14 -7.43 41.83
N ALA A 550 33.37 -7.44 42.91
CA ALA A 550 32.33 -6.44 43.15
C ALA A 550 32.95 -5.15 43.74
N GLY A 551 32.68 -4.02 43.08
CA GLY A 551 33.04 -2.69 43.56
C GLY A 551 32.05 -1.67 43.01
N SER A 552 31.64 -0.69 43.82
CA SER A 552 30.61 0.30 43.47
C SER A 552 31.12 1.32 42.44
N GLY A 553 31.08 0.94 41.16
CA GLY A 553 31.52 1.73 40.02
C GLY A 553 30.52 2.82 39.62
N ARG A 554 31.04 4.00 39.28
CA ARG A 554 30.24 5.17 38.90
C ARG A 554 29.77 5.10 37.44
N HIS A 555 28.77 5.92 37.11
CA HIS A 555 27.67 5.45 36.28
C HIS A 555 27.54 6.15 34.91
N ARG A 556 27.94 5.44 33.85
CA ARG A 556 27.82 5.81 32.42
C ARG A 556 26.74 4.95 31.76
N ILE A 557 25.85 5.51 30.93
CA ILE A 557 24.68 4.78 30.40
C ILE A 557 24.90 4.29 28.96
N GLN A 558 24.24 3.18 28.64
CA GLN A 558 24.20 2.49 27.36
C GLN A 558 22.74 2.05 27.10
N LEU A 559 22.26 2.08 25.85
CA LEU A 559 20.95 1.50 25.46
C LEU A 559 21.05 0.02 24.98
#